data_AF-A0AAQ3TV96-F1
#
_entry.id   AF-A0AAQ3TV96-F1
#
_cell.length_a   1.000
_cell.length_b   1.000
_cell.length_c   1.000
_cell.angle_alpha   90.00
_cell.angle_beta   90.00
_cell.angle_gamma   90.00
#
_symmetry.space_group_name_H-M   'P 1'
#
loop_
_entity.id
_entity.type
_entity.pdbx_description
1 polymer ?
#
loop_
_entity_poly.entity_id
_entity_poly.type
_entity_poly.pdbx_seq_one_letter_code
_entity_poly.pdbx_strand_id
1 'polypeptide(L)'
;MLNPAAAMAVDDAEDDQLVSMSTEDIIRASRLMDNEIRVLKDELQRTNLDLESFKDKIKENQEKIKLNKQLLYLVGNIVELLEMNPEDEAEEDGANIDLDSQRKGKCVVLKTSTRQLQLGC
;
A
#
# COMPACT_ATOMS: atom_id res chain seq x y z
N MET A 1 24.21 8.64 -27.79
CA MET A 1 25.51 8.88 -27.12
C MET A 1 25.21 9.72 -25.89
N LEU A 2 25.28 9.13 -24.68
CA LEU A 2 25.19 9.89 -23.44
C LEU A 2 26.52 10.59 -23.21
N ASN A 3 26.47 11.91 -22.98
CA ASN A 3 27.65 12.74 -22.79
C ASN A 3 28.22 12.48 -21.38
N PRO A 4 29.47 12.02 -21.22
CA PRO A 4 30.03 11.64 -19.92
C PRO A 4 30.47 12.82 -19.05
N ALA A 5 30.37 14.06 -19.55
CA ALA A 5 30.88 15.26 -18.87
C ALA A 5 29.94 15.86 -17.80
N ALA A 6 28.70 15.37 -17.68
CA ALA A 6 27.72 15.90 -16.72
C ALA A 6 27.82 15.28 -15.31
N ALA A 7 28.79 14.37 -15.07
CA ALA A 7 28.86 13.58 -13.84
C ALA A 7 29.80 14.14 -12.75
N MET A 8 30.49 15.27 -12.98
CA MET A 8 31.49 15.80 -12.03
C MET A 8 31.46 17.34 -11.95
N ALA A 9 30.27 17.93 -11.80
CA ALA A 9 30.19 19.26 -11.19
C ALA A 9 30.22 19.03 -9.68
N VAL A 10 31.43 19.00 -9.11
CA VAL A 10 31.60 19.04 -7.65
C VAL A 10 31.12 20.43 -7.23
N ASP A 11 30.10 20.46 -6.37
CA ASP A 11 29.56 21.70 -5.84
C ASP A 11 30.65 22.34 -4.96
N ASP A 12 31.22 23.49 -5.37
CA ASP A 12 32.31 24.18 -4.65
C ASP A 12 31.98 24.41 -3.15
N ALA A 13 30.70 24.38 -2.79
CA ALA A 13 30.21 24.47 -1.41
C ALA A 13 30.56 23.23 -0.54
N GLU A 14 30.68 22.04 -1.13
CA GLU A 14 31.06 20.81 -0.41
C GLU A 14 32.57 20.78 -0.09
N ASP A 15 33.39 21.35 -0.98
CA ASP A 15 34.84 21.46 -0.79
C ASP A 15 35.19 22.45 0.34
N ASP A 16 34.49 23.58 0.45
CA ASP A 16 34.67 24.54 1.56
C ASP A 16 34.35 23.92 2.93
N GLN A 17 33.37 23.02 2.99
CA GLN A 17 32.99 22.32 4.21
C GLN A 17 34.04 21.27 4.60
N LEU A 18 34.59 20.53 3.64
CA LEU A 18 35.68 19.57 3.84
C LEU A 18 36.98 20.24 4.29
N VAL A 19 37.30 21.42 3.75
CA VAL A 19 38.48 22.22 4.15
C VAL A 19 38.36 22.73 5.58
N SER A 20 37.14 22.95 6.07
CA SER A 20 36.88 23.41 7.45
C SER A 20 36.93 22.28 8.51
N MET A 21 36.89 21.01 8.09
CA MET A 21 36.89 19.86 9.00
C MET A 21 38.31 19.40 9.35
N SER A 22 38.49 18.92 10.58
CA SER A 22 39.75 18.28 10.96
C SER A 22 39.87 16.90 10.28
N THR A 23 41.11 16.45 10.03
CA THR A 23 41.35 15.11 9.47
C THR A 23 40.74 13.99 10.32
N GLU A 24 40.67 14.17 11.64
CA GLU A 24 40.03 13.22 12.56
C GLU A 24 38.51 13.18 12.39
N ASP A 25 37.87 14.33 12.20
CA ASP A 25 36.42 14.42 11.96
C ASP A 25 36.04 13.79 10.62
N ILE A 26 36.87 13.96 9.58
CA ILE A 26 36.69 13.32 8.27
C ILE A 26 36.75 11.79 8.39
N ILE A 27 37.73 11.25 9.15
CA ILE A 27 37.85 9.81 9.37
C ILE A 27 36.64 9.27 10.15
N ARG A 28 36.15 10.02 11.15
CA ARG A 28 34.97 9.64 11.92
C ARG A 28 33.71 9.65 11.05
N ALA A 29 33.52 10.69 10.24
CA ALA A 29 32.40 10.82 9.33
C ALA A 29 32.40 9.69 8.28
N SER A 30 33.56 9.36 7.69
CA SER A 30 33.69 8.23 6.76
C SER A 30 33.23 6.92 7.39
N ARG A 31 33.63 6.63 8.64
CA ARG A 31 33.22 5.39 9.33
C ARG A 31 31.72 5.37 9.66
N LEU A 32 31.12 6.51 9.98
CA LEU A 32 29.68 6.61 10.21
C LEU A 32 28.92 6.36 8.89
N MET A 33 29.35 6.99 7.81
CA MET A 33 28.78 6.78 6.48
C MET A 33 28.91 5.32 6.02
N ASP A 34 30.04 4.66 6.26
CA ASP A 34 30.21 3.23 5.93
C ASP A 34 29.20 2.33 6.67
N ASN A 35 28.92 2.64 7.94
CA ASN A 35 27.92 1.93 8.73
C ASN A 35 26.50 2.22 8.22
N GLU A 36 26.18 3.47 7.92
CA GLU A 36 24.88 3.86 7.36
C GLU A 36 24.63 3.19 6.00
N ILE A 37 25.62 3.17 5.11
CA ILE A 37 25.53 2.48 3.82
C ILE A 37 25.21 0.99 4.02
N ARG A 38 25.81 0.35 5.03
CA ARG A 38 25.54 -1.05 5.33
C ARG A 38 24.10 -1.25 5.81
N VAL A 39 23.63 -0.45 6.77
CA VAL A 39 22.25 -0.53 7.28
C VAL A 39 21.24 -0.28 6.17
N LEU A 40 21.45 0.75 5.35
CA LEU A 40 20.56 1.07 4.23
C LEU A 40 20.52 -0.03 3.17
N LYS A 41 21.65 -0.71 2.92
CA LYS A 41 21.67 -1.88 2.03
C LYS A 41 20.83 -3.03 2.57
N ASP A 42 20.93 -3.32 3.87
CA ASP A 42 20.16 -4.38 4.51
C ASP A 42 18.65 -4.06 4.51
N GLU A 43 18.28 -2.81 4.78
CA GLU A 43 16.89 -2.34 4.69
C GLU A 43 16.35 -2.42 3.26
N LEU A 44 17.13 -1.97 2.27
CA LEU A 44 16.76 -2.05 0.86
C LEU A 44 16.53 -3.50 0.43
N GLN A 45 17.37 -4.43 0.88
CA GLN A 45 17.17 -5.86 0.62
C GLN A 45 15.89 -6.38 1.26
N ARG A 46 15.62 -6.05 2.52
CA ARG A 46 14.39 -6.45 3.21
C ARG A 46 13.15 -5.93 2.50
N THR A 47 13.12 -4.64 2.18
CA THR A 47 12.00 -4.01 1.47
C THR A 47 11.79 -4.62 0.09
N ASN A 48 12.85 -4.99 -0.62
CA ASN A 48 12.72 -5.66 -1.92
C ASN A 48 12.09 -7.05 -1.79
N LEU A 49 12.44 -7.83 -0.76
CA LEU A 49 11.80 -9.12 -0.49
C LEU A 49 10.31 -8.96 -0.15
N ASP A 50 9.97 -7.96 0.68
CA ASP A 50 8.58 -7.65 1.00
C ASP A 50 7.79 -7.25 -0.25
N LEU A 51 8.39 -6.43 -1.12
CA LEU A 51 7.82 -5.99 -2.39
C LEU A 51 7.54 -7.18 -3.31
N GLU A 52 8.47 -8.12 -3.43
CA GLU A 52 8.29 -9.35 -4.21
C GLU A 52 7.16 -10.22 -3.65
N SER A 53 7.12 -10.40 -2.32
CA SER A 53 6.04 -11.09 -1.62
C SER A 53 4.67 -10.46 -1.91
N PHE A 54 4.55 -9.13 -1.88
CA PHE A 54 3.30 -8.44 -2.21
C PHE A 54 2.94 -8.58 -3.69
N LYS A 55 3.91 -8.53 -4.60
CA LYS A 55 3.66 -8.76 -6.03
C LYS A 55 3.08 -10.15 -6.27
N ASP A 56 3.59 -11.17 -5.60
CA ASP A 56 3.10 -12.52 -5.79
C ASP A 56 1.71 -12.72 -5.17
N LYS A 57 1.44 -12.13 -4.00
CA LYS A 57 0.08 -12.08 -3.43
C LYS A 57 -0.92 -11.37 -4.37
N ILE A 58 -0.50 -10.28 -5.02
CA ILE A 58 -1.33 -9.57 -6.00
C ILE A 58 -1.63 -10.47 -7.20
N LYS A 59 -0.62 -11.16 -7.75
CA LYS A 59 -0.81 -12.09 -8.88
C LYS A 59 -1.76 -13.22 -8.51
N GLU A 60 -1.56 -13.86 -7.35
CA GLU A 60 -2.40 -14.93 -6.85
C GLU A 60 -3.85 -14.46 -6.69
N ASN A 61 -4.07 -13.28 -6.09
CA ASN A 61 -5.40 -12.70 -5.94
C ASN A 61 -6.03 -12.33 -7.30
N GLN A 62 -5.24 -11.81 -8.24
CA GLN A 62 -5.72 -11.55 -9.61
C GLN A 62 -6.15 -12.84 -10.32
N GLU A 63 -5.43 -13.95 -10.12
CA GLU A 63 -5.81 -15.25 -10.66
C GLU A 63 -7.09 -15.79 -10.00
N LYS A 64 -7.22 -15.69 -8.67
CA LYS A 64 -8.47 -16.02 -7.97
C LYS A 64 -9.65 -15.21 -8.48
N ILE A 65 -9.46 -13.90 -8.71
CA ILE A 65 -10.48 -13.05 -9.31
C ILE A 65 -10.81 -13.49 -10.73
N LYS A 66 -9.82 -13.86 -11.56
CA LYS A 66 -10.06 -14.35 -12.93
C LYS A 66 -10.87 -15.64 -12.93
N LEU A 67 -10.55 -16.59 -12.05
CA LEU A 67 -11.33 -17.83 -11.90
C LEU A 67 -12.76 -17.53 -11.46
N ASN A 68 -12.93 -16.64 -10.48
CA ASN A 68 -14.25 -16.19 -10.04
C ASN A 68 -14.97 -15.29 -11.05
N LYS A 69 -14.30 -14.82 -12.12
CA LYS A 69 -14.81 -14.02 -13.26
C LYS A 69 -15.10 -14.85 -14.54
N GLN A 70 -14.91 -16.16 -14.49
CA GLN A 70 -15.40 -17.08 -15.52
C GLN A 70 -16.93 -17.29 -15.47
N LEU A 71 -17.61 -17.00 -16.59
CA LEU A 71 -19.05 -17.26 -16.81
C LEU A 71 -19.45 -18.70 -16.38
N LEU A 72 -20.65 -19.00 -15.86
CA LEU A 72 -21.93 -18.28 -15.85
C LEU A 72 -22.23 -17.57 -14.52
N TYR A 73 -22.68 -16.30 -14.59
CA TYR A 73 -23.15 -15.56 -13.40
C TYR A 73 -24.66 -15.48 -13.31
N LEU A 74 -25.16 -15.43 -12.08
CA LEU A 74 -26.52 -14.98 -11.81
C LEU A 74 -26.64 -13.49 -12.11
N VAL A 75 -27.58 -13.13 -12.97
CA VAL A 75 -27.86 -11.73 -13.31
C VAL A 75 -28.90 -11.18 -12.34
N GLY A 76 -28.71 -9.94 -11.88
CA GLY A 76 -29.66 -9.22 -11.04
C GLY A 76 -29.64 -7.72 -11.33
N ASN A 77 -30.72 -7.05 -10.93
CA ASN A 77 -30.86 -5.60 -11.03
C ASN A 77 -30.60 -4.95 -9.67
N ILE A 78 -29.91 -3.82 -9.69
CA ILE A 78 -29.77 -2.95 -8.52
C ILE A 78 -31.11 -2.22 -8.33
N VAL A 79 -31.72 -2.39 -7.16
CA VAL A 79 -33.00 -1.75 -6.80
C VAL A 79 -32.74 -0.45 -6.05
N GLU A 80 -31.85 -0.50 -5.06
CA GLU A 80 -31.56 0.61 -4.16
C GLU A 80 -30.11 0.54 -3.69
N LEU A 81 -29.52 1.73 -3.44
CA LEU A 81 -28.22 1.90 -2.82
C LEU A 81 -28.43 2.54 -1.45
N LEU A 82 -27.89 1.91 -0.41
CA LEU A 82 -28.01 2.36 0.97
C LEU A 82 -26.62 2.77 1.45
N GLU A 83 -26.48 3.97 2.01
CA GLU A 83 -25.24 4.41 2.64
C GLU A 83 -25.43 4.33 4.16
N MET A 84 -24.80 3.35 4.82
CA MET A 84 -24.90 3.21 6.27
C MET A 84 -23.80 4.06 6.92
N ASN A 85 -24.20 5.20 7.47
CA ASN A 85 -23.31 6.07 8.22
C ASN A 85 -23.34 5.68 9.70
N PRO A 86 -22.18 5.37 10.31
CA PRO A 86 -22.09 4.89 11.69
C PRO A 86 -22.40 5.96 12.74
N GLU A 87 -22.54 7.23 12.35
CA GLU A 87 -22.96 8.31 13.25
C GLU A 87 -24.47 8.27 13.53
N ASP A 88 -25.27 7.63 12.67
CA ASP A 88 -26.73 7.58 12.80
C ASP A 88 -27.22 6.38 13.65
N GLU A 89 -26.36 5.39 13.94
CA GLU A 89 -26.70 4.15 14.67
C GLU A 89 -26.02 4.04 16.06
N ALA A 90 -25.29 5.06 16.50
CA ALA A 90 -24.48 5.00 17.72
C ALA A 90 -25.29 5.02 19.05
N GLU A 91 -26.63 5.10 19.02
CA GLU A 91 -27.43 5.25 20.24
C GLU A 91 -28.06 3.97 20.82
N GLU A 92 -28.14 2.84 20.11
CA GLU A 92 -28.68 1.60 20.69
C GLU A 92 -28.03 0.35 20.09
N ASP A 93 -27.12 -0.30 20.83
CA ASP A 93 -27.42 -1.62 21.43
C ASP A 93 -26.15 -2.24 22.05
N GLY A 94 -26.34 -2.88 23.21
CA GLY A 94 -25.29 -3.44 24.03
C GLY A 94 -24.76 -4.78 23.49
N ALA A 95 -23.44 -4.88 23.44
CA ALA A 95 -22.71 -6.12 23.69
C ALA A 95 -23.08 -7.37 22.86
N ASN A 96 -23.13 -7.28 21.52
CA ASN A 96 -22.64 -8.31 20.59
C ASN A 96 -22.59 -7.76 19.16
N ILE A 97 -21.65 -6.86 18.88
CA ILE A 97 -21.54 -6.24 17.55
C ILE A 97 -20.88 -7.25 16.60
N ASP A 98 -21.65 -7.75 15.64
CA ASP A 98 -21.13 -8.52 14.51
C ASP A 98 -20.13 -7.65 13.72
N LEU A 99 -18.94 -8.19 13.47
CA LEU A 99 -17.87 -7.48 12.76
C LEU A 99 -18.27 -7.14 11.32
N ASP A 100 -19.27 -7.83 10.75
CA ASP A 100 -19.82 -7.52 9.43
C ASP A 100 -20.74 -6.29 9.44
N SER A 101 -21.47 -6.05 10.54
CA SER A 101 -22.32 -4.86 10.74
C SER A 101 -21.50 -3.57 10.89
N GLN A 102 -20.20 -3.67 11.17
CA GLN A 102 -19.30 -2.51 11.22
C GLN A 102 -18.63 -2.17 9.88
N ARG A 103 -18.96 -2.86 8.77
CA ARG A 103 -18.53 -2.38 7.45
C ARG A 103 -19.23 -1.06 7.14
N LYS A 104 -18.59 0.03 7.56
CA LYS A 104 -18.82 1.38 7.03
C LYS A 104 -18.77 1.26 5.51
N GLY A 105 -19.93 1.34 4.87
CA GLY A 105 -20.03 0.84 3.51
C GLY A 105 -21.34 1.17 2.83
N LYS A 106 -21.27 1.19 1.50
CA LYS A 106 -22.44 1.28 0.64
C LYS A 106 -23.02 -0.13 0.52
N CYS A 107 -24.22 -0.33 1.04
CA CYS A 107 -24.98 -1.54 0.81
C CYS A 107 -25.80 -1.42 -0.48
N VAL A 108 -26.08 -2.56 -1.11
CA VAL A 108 -26.85 -2.62 -2.36
C VAL A 108 -27.97 -3.61 -2.20
N VAL A 109 -29.19 -3.18 -2.52
CA VAL A 109 -30.35 -4.07 -2.63
C VAL A 109 -30.40 -4.62 -4.05
N LEU A 110 -30.22 -5.93 -4.20
CA LEU A 110 -30.16 -6.63 -5.49
C LEU A 110 -31.42 -7.49 -5.67
N LYS A 111 -32.07 -7.36 -6.84
CA LYS A 111 -33.13 -8.26 -7.28
C LYS A 111 -32.60 -9.21 -8.34
N THR A 112 -32.42 -10.47 -7.99
CA THR A 112 -31.89 -11.49 -8.91
C THR A 112 -32.91 -11.92 -9.96
N SER A 113 -32.45 -12.51 -11.05
CA SER A 113 -33.31 -13.07 -12.10
C SER A 113 -34.24 -14.20 -11.61
N THR A 114 -33.89 -14.84 -10.47
CA THR A 114 -34.72 -15.82 -9.77
C THR A 114 -35.83 -15.18 -8.93
N ARG A 115 -36.03 -13.85 -9.06
CA ARG A 115 -37.03 -13.05 -8.32
C ARG A 115 -36.81 -13.05 -6.80
N GLN A 116 -35.57 -13.31 -6.36
CA GLN A 116 -35.17 -13.16 -4.96
C GLN A 116 -34.60 -11.77 -4.74
N LEU A 117 -34.82 -11.23 -3.55
CA LEU A 117 -34.32 -9.93 -3.12
C LEU A 117 -33.23 -10.20 -2.07
N GLN A 118 -32.02 -9.75 -2.34
CA GLN A 118 -30.83 -9.96 -1.50
C GLN A 118 -30.24 -8.61 -1.13
N LEU A 119 -29.88 -8.44 0.15
CA LEU A 119 -29.10 -7.30 0.62
C LEU A 119 -27.62 -7.69 0.57
N GLY A 120 -26.82 -6.92 -0.16
CA GLY A 120 -25.37 -7.01 -0.15
C GLY A 120 -24.78 -5.88 0.66
N CYS A 121 -24.33 -6.20 1.88
CA CYS A 121 -23.35 -5.48 2.68
C CYS A 121 -22.13 -6.42 2.80
#